data_AF-A0AAV0EM06-F1
#
_entry.id   AF-A0AAV0EM06-F1
#
_cell.length_a   1.000
_cell.length_b   1.000
_cell.length_c   1.000
_cell.angle_alpha   90.00
_cell.angle_beta   90.00
_cell.angle_gamma   90.00
#
_symmetry.space_group_name_H-M   'P 1'
#
loop_
_entity.id
_entity.type
_entity.pdbx_description
1 polymer ?
#
loop_
_entity_poly.entity_id
_entity_poly.type
_entity_poly.pdbx_seq_one_letter_code
_entity_poly.pdbx_strand_id
1 'polypeptide(L)'
;MNPSNTISGYTNDLDVSDFRTHEAFAGLDNINPALYGTPEKDWIDTDIHLIKMWHNAHMGDADILAIGNTWHAQLNAENSISSRTAIRGLKLAMSLKSMYPNKTAPLLFLPGRGQEPHEGAPAAVSLPDVETFDDTPFAIQTRQVVRGPDVPLLPNAVVATANLGIPAREDIDRVKIWSYTFLASYLMKLMVKSPENVVRGLENMKARYASFYGPSRTIARFSFPIRKACAYKKALLSQSNILTTYTMALAHTQSYVAAEMNVKEKGLLSYLGYIPFSYTGLHAYSLIINLKNISNVGLGELLSMLHCNIMRPALMKVHKIVTELERTVDHPDRPTYFRYCATWGDHYFLSLRSSRCPHLCYTVACAWKTIAPAARNENCDPEKIMATTRLAEPMKRTLKRAGELLAESLRKNIS
;
A
#
# COMPACT_ATOMS: atom_id res chain seq x y z
N MET A 1 44.44 11.87 14.58
CA MET A 1 43.45 12.55 15.44
C MET A 1 42.44 13.22 14.55
N ASN A 2 41.26 12.61 14.40
CA ASN A 2 40.07 13.19 13.79
C ASN A 2 38.94 12.89 14.77
N PRO A 3 38.19 13.91 15.26
CA PRO A 3 37.19 13.67 16.27
C PRO A 3 36.00 12.94 15.65
N SER A 4 35.62 11.85 16.31
CA SER A 4 34.40 11.10 16.15
C SER A 4 33.18 12.01 16.23
N ASN A 5 32.45 12.16 15.13
CA ASN A 5 31.09 12.69 15.15
C ASN A 5 30.16 11.60 15.71
N THR A 6 30.02 11.57 17.03
CA THR A 6 28.91 10.93 17.72
C THR A 6 27.63 11.68 17.37
N ILE A 7 26.82 11.09 16.48
CA ILE A 7 25.42 11.47 16.29
C ILE A 7 24.71 11.16 17.60
N SER A 8 24.29 12.20 18.31
CA SER A 8 23.45 12.10 19.51
C SER A 8 22.23 11.24 19.19
N GLY A 9 22.14 10.09 19.85
CA GLY A 9 20.98 9.21 19.78
C GLY A 9 19.81 9.90 20.47
N TYR A 10 18.81 10.30 19.69
CA TYR A 10 17.48 10.52 20.24
C TYR A 10 16.95 9.16 20.69
N THR A 11 17.04 8.87 21.99
CA THR A 11 16.34 7.72 22.57
C THR A 11 14.84 8.00 22.47
N ASN A 12 14.09 7.04 21.92
CA ASN A 12 12.62 7.10 21.85
C ASN A 12 11.99 6.78 23.22
N ASP A 13 12.52 7.36 24.29
CA ASP A 13 11.99 7.17 25.64
C ASP A 13 10.75 8.07 25.81
N LEU A 14 9.59 7.51 25.46
CA LEU A 14 8.28 8.10 25.72
C LEU A 14 7.87 7.78 27.16
N ASP A 15 7.87 8.79 28.04
CA ASP A 15 7.22 8.67 29.34
C ASP A 15 5.70 8.90 29.19
N VAL A 16 4.95 7.81 29.27
CA VAL A 16 3.48 7.82 29.14
C VAL A 16 2.82 8.49 30.36
N SER A 17 3.54 8.73 31.46
CA SER A 17 3.01 9.43 32.63
C SER A 17 2.81 10.93 32.40
N ASP A 18 3.41 11.50 31.35
CA ASP A 18 3.25 12.90 30.94
C ASP A 18 2.01 13.17 30.07
N PHE A 19 1.22 12.14 29.71
CA PHE A 19 -0.08 12.31 29.05
C PHE A 19 -1.15 12.85 30.03
N ARG A 20 -0.96 14.06 30.57
CA ARG A 20 -1.96 14.74 31.38
C ARG A 20 -3.15 15.12 30.51
N THR A 21 -4.24 14.40 30.69
CA THR A 21 -5.56 14.74 30.14
C THR A 21 -6.00 16.07 30.77
N HIS A 22 -6.19 17.11 29.97
CA HIS A 22 -6.77 18.37 30.45
C HIS A 22 -8.21 18.09 30.91
N GLU A 23 -8.57 18.48 32.15
CA GLU A 23 -9.84 18.14 32.82
C GLU A 23 -11.09 18.42 31.98
N ALA A 24 -11.03 19.47 31.14
CA ALA A 24 -12.08 19.86 30.19
C ALA A 24 -12.50 18.75 29.20
N PHE A 25 -11.67 17.74 28.96
CA PHE A 25 -11.96 16.68 27.98
C PHE A 25 -12.33 15.33 28.61
N ALA A 26 -12.11 15.12 29.91
CA ALA A 26 -12.43 13.87 30.61
C ALA A 26 -13.92 13.48 30.54
N GLY A 27 -14.82 14.47 30.36
CA GLY A 27 -16.25 14.24 30.18
C GLY A 27 -16.68 13.62 28.84
N LEU A 28 -15.75 13.43 27.88
CA LEU A 28 -16.05 12.90 26.53
C LEU A 28 -15.73 11.41 26.36
N ASP A 29 -15.27 10.72 27.40
CA ASP A 29 -14.85 9.30 27.35
C ASP A 29 -16.01 8.32 26.99
N ASN A 30 -17.26 8.78 26.99
CA ASN A 30 -18.44 7.97 26.70
C ASN A 30 -19.06 8.16 25.29
N ILE A 31 -18.43 8.89 24.37
CA ILE A 31 -19.06 9.24 23.06
C ILE A 31 -18.39 8.54 21.87
N ASN A 32 -18.14 7.23 21.94
CA ASN A 32 -17.88 6.48 20.71
C ASN A 32 -18.67 5.17 20.59
N PRO A 33 -20.01 5.26 20.44
CA PRO A 33 -20.86 4.12 20.11
C PRO A 33 -20.51 3.44 18.77
N ALA A 34 -19.56 3.99 17.98
CA ALA A 34 -19.12 3.34 16.75
C ALA A 34 -18.25 2.09 17.01
N LEU A 35 -17.68 1.89 18.20
CA LEU A 35 -16.80 0.73 18.47
C LEU A 35 -17.56 -0.59 18.68
N TYR A 36 -18.89 -0.59 18.74
CA TYR A 36 -19.68 -1.82 18.83
C TYR A 36 -19.67 -2.56 17.48
N GLY A 37 -19.05 -3.74 17.42
CA GLY A 37 -19.25 -4.69 16.32
C GLY A 37 -18.08 -5.64 16.03
N THR A 38 -16.83 -5.24 16.28
CA THR A 38 -15.68 -6.14 16.14
C THR A 38 -14.61 -5.75 17.16
N PRO A 39 -14.16 -6.66 18.03
CA PRO A 39 -13.07 -6.36 18.95
C PRO A 39 -11.83 -5.99 18.15
N GLU A 40 -11.22 -4.86 18.48
CA GLU A 40 -9.94 -4.48 17.92
C GLU A 40 -8.84 -5.42 18.43
N LYS A 41 -7.98 -5.88 17.54
CA LYS A 41 -6.81 -6.69 17.88
C LYS A 41 -5.55 -5.94 17.47
N ASP A 42 -4.51 -6.03 18.29
CA ASP A 42 -3.17 -5.62 17.88
C ASP A 42 -2.50 -6.73 17.08
N TRP A 43 -1.62 -6.36 16.15
CA TRP A 43 -0.80 -7.34 15.46
C TRP A 43 0.22 -7.95 16.44
N ILE A 44 0.32 -9.28 16.41
CA ILE A 44 1.40 -10.05 17.01
C ILE A 44 1.96 -10.98 15.93
N ASP A 45 3.28 -11.14 15.84
CA ASP A 45 3.87 -11.86 14.69
C ASP A 45 3.46 -13.34 14.60
N THR A 46 3.09 -13.96 15.73
CA THR A 46 2.55 -15.32 15.78
C THR A 46 1.18 -15.46 15.12
N ASP A 47 0.46 -14.35 14.89
CA ASP A 47 -0.79 -14.37 14.14
C ASP A 47 -0.61 -14.76 12.68
N ILE A 48 0.62 -14.73 12.16
CA ILE A 48 0.92 -15.17 10.80
C ILE A 48 0.36 -16.58 10.55
N HIS A 49 0.32 -17.45 11.56
CA HIS A 49 -0.18 -18.82 11.44
C HIS A 49 -1.68 -18.90 11.15
N LEU A 50 -2.42 -17.90 11.58
CA LEU A 50 -3.88 -17.80 11.44
C LEU A 50 -4.30 -17.29 10.06
N ILE A 51 -3.35 -16.74 9.29
CA ILE A 51 -3.64 -16.09 8.02
C ILE A 51 -3.76 -17.14 6.91
N LYS A 52 -5.00 -17.34 6.42
CA LYS A 52 -5.28 -18.21 5.28
C LYS A 52 -4.76 -17.56 4.00
N MET A 53 -3.83 -18.25 3.34
CA MET A 53 -3.29 -17.83 2.05
C MET A 53 -3.07 -19.02 1.14
N TRP A 54 -2.84 -18.73 -0.14
CA TRP A 54 -2.50 -19.74 -1.11
C TRP A 54 -1.00 -19.98 -1.20
N HIS A 55 -0.61 -21.24 -1.21
CA HIS A 55 0.73 -21.63 -1.61
C HIS A 55 0.81 -21.60 -3.14
N ASN A 56 1.67 -20.74 -3.68
CA ASN A 56 1.90 -20.66 -5.12
C ASN A 56 3.25 -21.29 -5.47
N ALA A 57 3.22 -22.34 -6.30
CA ALA A 57 4.42 -22.98 -6.81
C ALA A 57 5.23 -22.02 -7.70
N HIS A 58 6.54 -22.24 -7.79
CA HIS A 58 7.35 -21.48 -8.73
C HIS A 58 6.93 -21.83 -10.15
N MET A 59 6.61 -20.83 -10.96
CA MET A 59 6.42 -21.04 -12.39
C MET A 59 7.78 -20.97 -13.11
N GLY A 60 8.06 -21.99 -13.92
CA GLY A 60 9.18 -21.96 -14.84
C GLY A 60 8.98 -20.91 -15.93
N ASP A 61 10.05 -20.56 -16.65
CA ASP A 61 10.00 -19.53 -17.69
C ASP A 61 8.99 -19.90 -18.82
N ALA A 62 8.89 -21.19 -19.18
CA ALA A 62 7.91 -21.68 -20.14
C ALA A 62 6.46 -21.48 -19.66
N ASP A 63 6.18 -21.79 -18.39
CA ASP A 63 4.85 -21.60 -17.79
C ASP A 63 4.48 -20.11 -17.70
N ILE A 64 5.44 -19.27 -17.30
CA ILE A 64 5.24 -17.82 -17.26
C ILE A 64 4.89 -17.29 -18.66
N LEU A 65 5.58 -17.78 -19.69
CA LEU A 65 5.32 -17.37 -21.07
C LEU A 65 3.93 -17.84 -21.53
N ALA A 66 3.57 -19.11 -21.30
CA ALA A 66 2.28 -19.67 -21.69
C ALA A 66 1.10 -18.98 -20.98
N ILE A 67 1.18 -18.85 -19.65
CA ILE A 67 0.17 -18.17 -18.83
C ILE A 67 0.13 -16.68 -19.15
N GLY A 68 1.29 -16.06 -19.36
CA GLY A 68 1.43 -14.64 -19.69
C GLY A 68 0.79 -14.28 -21.02
N ASN A 69 1.00 -15.10 -22.05
CA ASN A 69 0.35 -14.94 -23.36
C ASN A 69 -1.18 -15.02 -23.22
N THR A 70 -1.68 -16.04 -22.52
CA THR A 70 -3.11 -16.24 -22.29
C THR A 70 -3.73 -15.08 -21.52
N TRP A 71 -3.09 -14.69 -20.41
CA TRP A 71 -3.53 -13.59 -19.56
C TRP A 71 -3.52 -12.25 -20.30
N HIS A 72 -2.46 -11.96 -21.05
CA HIS A 72 -2.37 -10.73 -21.83
C HIS A 72 -3.41 -10.69 -22.96
N ALA A 73 -3.69 -11.81 -23.62
CA ALA A 73 -4.78 -11.92 -24.59
C ALA A 73 -6.14 -11.66 -23.92
N GLN A 74 -6.39 -12.23 -22.74
CA GLN A 74 -7.61 -11.98 -21.95
C GLN A 74 -7.75 -10.52 -21.48
N LEU A 75 -6.65 -9.82 -21.18
CA LEU A 75 -6.73 -8.38 -20.89
C LEU A 75 -7.09 -7.55 -22.13
N ASN A 76 -6.72 -8.01 -23.33
CA ASN A 76 -6.93 -7.30 -24.59
C ASN A 76 -8.26 -7.61 -25.28
N ALA A 77 -8.80 -8.82 -25.11
CA ALA A 77 -10.13 -9.17 -25.59
C ALA A 77 -11.24 -8.36 -24.88
N GLU A 78 -12.40 -8.24 -25.53
CA GLU A 78 -13.58 -7.63 -24.95
C GLU A 78 -14.34 -8.67 -24.11
N ASN A 79 -14.84 -8.28 -22.93
CA ASN A 79 -15.63 -9.15 -22.04
C ASN A 79 -14.96 -10.50 -21.67
N SER A 80 -13.65 -10.50 -21.43
CA SER A 80 -12.86 -11.72 -21.13
C SER A 80 -12.23 -11.71 -19.73
N ILE A 81 -12.53 -10.70 -18.91
CA ILE A 81 -11.96 -10.57 -17.57
C ILE A 81 -12.84 -11.35 -16.59
N SER A 82 -12.32 -12.47 -16.09
CA SER A 82 -12.97 -13.37 -15.14
C SER A 82 -12.10 -13.58 -13.89
N SER A 83 -12.56 -14.38 -12.93
CA SER A 83 -11.75 -14.77 -11.77
C SER A 83 -10.50 -15.53 -12.20
N ARG A 84 -10.58 -16.35 -13.27
CA ARG A 84 -9.39 -17.00 -13.86
C ARG A 84 -8.33 -16.00 -14.31
N THR A 85 -8.74 -14.89 -14.95
CA THR A 85 -7.82 -13.83 -15.36
C THR A 85 -7.09 -13.23 -14.15
N ALA A 86 -7.81 -13.01 -13.04
CA ALA A 86 -7.22 -12.50 -11.80
C ALA A 86 -6.23 -13.51 -11.17
N ILE A 87 -6.56 -14.81 -11.15
CA ILE A 87 -5.66 -15.86 -10.64
C ILE A 87 -4.40 -15.99 -11.49
N ARG A 88 -4.51 -15.95 -12.83
CA ARG A 88 -3.34 -15.91 -13.73
C ARG A 88 -2.48 -14.68 -13.44
N GLY A 89 -3.11 -13.53 -13.21
CA GLY A 89 -2.45 -12.31 -12.77
C GLY A 89 -1.69 -12.48 -11.46
N LEU A 90 -2.29 -13.09 -10.43
CA LEU A 90 -1.61 -13.39 -9.18
C LEU A 90 -0.41 -14.32 -9.42
N LYS A 91 -0.58 -15.41 -10.18
CA LYS A 91 0.50 -16.36 -10.49
C LYS A 91 1.70 -15.67 -11.13
N LEU A 92 1.44 -14.81 -12.13
CA LEU A 92 2.46 -14.01 -12.81
C LEU A 92 3.12 -12.99 -11.86
N ALA A 93 2.33 -12.30 -11.03
CA ALA A 93 2.85 -11.32 -10.07
C ALA A 93 3.77 -11.98 -9.03
N MET A 94 3.38 -13.13 -8.51
CA MET A 94 4.19 -13.95 -7.58
C MET A 94 5.46 -14.52 -8.23
N SER A 95 5.53 -14.53 -9.57
CA SER A 95 6.68 -14.98 -10.34
C SER A 95 7.53 -13.81 -10.86
N LEU A 96 7.39 -12.62 -10.28
CA LEU A 96 8.17 -11.42 -10.63
C LEU A 96 9.67 -11.73 -10.70
N LYS A 97 10.26 -11.56 -11.88
CA LYS A 97 11.66 -11.90 -12.15
C LYS A 97 12.60 -10.76 -11.79
N SER A 98 13.81 -11.13 -11.36
CA SER A 98 14.91 -10.18 -11.26
C SER A 98 15.33 -9.68 -12.64
N MET A 99 15.91 -8.48 -12.70
CA MET A 99 16.55 -7.95 -13.91
C MET A 99 17.92 -8.59 -14.19
N TYR A 100 18.43 -9.40 -13.25
CA TYR A 100 19.71 -10.10 -13.37
C TYR A 100 19.47 -11.49 -13.96
N PRO A 101 20.00 -11.81 -15.17
CA PRO A 101 19.70 -13.06 -15.88
C PRO A 101 20.05 -14.33 -15.11
N ASN A 102 21.05 -14.25 -14.23
CA ASN A 102 21.55 -15.40 -13.47
C ASN A 102 20.65 -15.75 -12.27
N LYS A 103 19.69 -14.88 -11.92
CA LYS A 103 18.73 -15.14 -10.84
C LYS A 103 17.44 -15.70 -11.43
N THR A 104 17.27 -17.01 -11.33
CA THR A 104 16.07 -17.72 -11.81
C THR A 104 14.91 -17.61 -10.83
N ALA A 105 15.22 -17.54 -9.53
CA ALA A 105 14.25 -17.42 -8.45
C ALA A 105 13.41 -16.12 -8.57
N PRO A 106 12.13 -16.15 -8.19
CA PRO A 106 11.29 -14.97 -8.20
C PRO A 106 11.70 -14.04 -7.06
N LEU A 107 11.38 -12.75 -7.20
CA LEU A 107 11.66 -11.75 -6.17
C LEU A 107 10.72 -11.84 -4.97
N LEU A 108 9.54 -12.45 -5.10
CA LEU A 108 8.58 -12.60 -4.02
C LEU A 108 8.67 -13.99 -3.40
N PHE A 109 8.74 -14.00 -2.07
CA PHE A 109 8.86 -15.20 -1.24
C PHE A 109 7.73 -15.28 -0.23
N LEU A 110 7.15 -16.47 -0.09
CA LEU A 110 6.18 -16.78 0.96
C LEU A 110 6.88 -17.45 2.15
N PRO A 111 6.36 -17.28 3.37
CA PRO A 111 6.78 -18.07 4.53
C PRO A 111 6.67 -19.57 4.26
N GLY A 112 7.62 -20.36 4.76
CA GLY A 112 7.61 -21.83 4.65
C GLY A 112 7.96 -22.40 3.27
N ARG A 113 8.36 -21.56 2.30
CA ARG A 113 8.72 -22.03 0.97
C ARG A 113 10.08 -22.75 0.97
N GLY A 114 10.09 -24.03 0.62
CA GLY A 114 11.32 -24.82 0.46
C GLY A 114 11.91 -25.36 1.76
N GLN A 115 11.22 -25.19 2.88
CA GLN A 115 11.52 -25.84 4.16
C GLN A 115 10.49 -26.93 4.42
N GLU A 116 10.90 -28.02 5.06
CA GLU A 116 9.93 -28.99 5.61
C GLU A 116 8.96 -28.25 6.56
N PRO A 117 7.69 -28.67 6.63
CA PRO A 117 6.70 -27.99 7.46
C PRO A 117 7.16 -27.94 8.92
N HIS A 118 7.64 -26.78 9.36
CA HIS A 118 7.96 -26.51 10.75
C HIS A 118 6.69 -26.13 11.52
N GLU A 119 6.63 -26.47 12.81
CA GLU A 119 5.61 -25.96 13.73
C GLU A 119 5.62 -24.42 13.68
N GLY A 120 4.51 -23.82 13.27
CA GLY A 120 4.43 -22.38 12.97
C GLY A 120 4.55 -22.03 11.48
N ALA A 121 4.31 -22.93 10.54
CA ALA A 121 3.99 -22.49 9.19
C ALA A 121 2.53 -21.96 9.14
N PRO A 122 2.24 -20.86 8.42
CA PRO A 122 0.87 -20.46 8.11
C PRO A 122 0.07 -21.60 7.48
N ALA A 123 -1.23 -21.65 7.79
CA ALA A 123 -2.17 -22.59 7.20
C ALA A 123 -2.31 -22.33 5.69
N ALA A 124 -1.36 -22.88 4.94
CA ALA A 124 -1.24 -22.71 3.51
C ALA A 124 -2.11 -23.75 2.81
N VAL A 125 -3.07 -23.28 2.03
CA VAL A 125 -3.84 -24.15 1.13
C VAL A 125 -3.18 -24.06 -0.25
N SER A 126 -2.93 -25.18 -0.91
CA SER A 126 -2.45 -25.16 -2.29
C SER A 126 -3.36 -24.29 -3.15
N LEU A 127 -2.77 -23.39 -3.96
CA LEU A 127 -3.55 -22.61 -4.92
C LEU A 127 -4.32 -23.58 -5.82
N PRO A 128 -5.67 -23.53 -5.85
CA PRO A 128 -6.44 -24.40 -6.73
C PRO A 128 -6.02 -24.21 -8.19
N ASP A 129 -6.21 -25.24 -9.01
CA ASP A 129 -5.96 -25.10 -10.44
C ASP A 129 -6.81 -23.96 -11.02
N VAL A 130 -6.24 -23.18 -11.93
CA VAL A 130 -6.89 -21.99 -12.52
C VAL A 130 -8.23 -22.37 -13.14
N GLU A 131 -8.30 -23.56 -13.73
CA GLU A 131 -9.50 -24.05 -14.40
C GLU A 131 -10.65 -24.38 -13.44
N THR A 132 -10.39 -24.48 -12.13
CA THR A 132 -11.44 -24.69 -11.11
C THR A 132 -12.22 -23.42 -10.78
N PHE A 133 -11.74 -22.24 -11.19
CA PHE A 133 -12.42 -20.98 -10.93
C PHE A 133 -13.43 -20.65 -12.04
N ASP A 134 -14.45 -19.88 -11.67
CA ASP A 134 -15.45 -19.38 -12.61
C ASP A 134 -14.82 -18.54 -13.72
N ASP A 135 -15.14 -18.88 -14.98
CA ASP A 135 -14.71 -18.12 -16.16
C ASP A 135 -15.75 -17.11 -16.62
N THR A 136 -16.88 -16.99 -15.91
CA THR A 136 -17.92 -16.02 -16.22
C THR A 136 -17.32 -14.62 -16.18
N PRO A 137 -17.32 -13.90 -17.32
CA PRO A 137 -16.72 -12.57 -17.37
C PRO A 137 -17.48 -11.60 -16.48
N PHE A 138 -16.75 -10.77 -15.74
CA PHE A 138 -17.36 -9.67 -15.01
C PHE A 138 -17.91 -8.66 -16.01
N ALA A 139 -19.20 -8.37 -15.90
CA ALA A 139 -19.87 -7.39 -16.74
C ALA A 139 -19.08 -6.07 -16.75
N ILE A 140 -18.61 -5.70 -17.95
CA ILE A 140 -17.96 -4.40 -18.18
C ILE A 140 -19.07 -3.37 -18.09
N GLN A 141 -19.28 -2.83 -16.90
CA GLN A 141 -20.24 -1.76 -16.69
C GLN A 141 -19.77 -0.54 -17.47
N THR A 142 -20.48 -0.21 -18.55
CA THR A 142 -20.48 1.14 -19.11
C THR A 142 -21.02 2.04 -18.00
N ARG A 143 -20.15 2.88 -17.45
CA ARG A 143 -20.57 3.90 -16.50
C ARG A 143 -21.67 4.71 -17.19
N GLN A 144 -22.91 4.61 -16.72
CA GLN A 144 -23.92 5.59 -17.09
C GLN A 144 -23.40 6.92 -16.55
N VAL A 145 -22.91 7.76 -17.45
CA VAL A 145 -22.47 9.11 -17.11
C VAL A 145 -23.74 9.88 -16.79
N VAL A 146 -24.10 9.93 -15.50
CA VAL A 146 -24.98 10.99 -15.02
C VAL A 146 -24.18 12.27 -15.21
N ARG A 147 -24.54 13.08 -16.21
CA ARG A 147 -23.91 14.39 -16.46
C ARG A 147 -24.09 15.23 -15.19
N GLY A 148 -23.02 15.38 -14.41
CA GLY A 148 -22.92 16.44 -13.41
C GLY A 148 -22.73 17.80 -14.11
N PRO A 149 -22.92 18.92 -13.39
CA PRO A 149 -22.70 20.25 -13.94
C PRO A 149 -21.27 20.40 -14.45
N ASP A 150 -21.12 21.07 -15.60
CA ASP A 150 -19.84 21.24 -16.31
C ASP A 150 -18.81 21.93 -15.41
N VAL A 151 -17.87 21.14 -14.87
CA VAL A 151 -16.67 21.67 -14.22
C VAL A 151 -15.60 21.87 -15.28
N PRO A 152 -15.05 23.07 -15.45
CA PRO A 152 -14.00 23.33 -16.43
C PRO A 152 -12.78 22.42 -16.16
N LEU A 153 -12.41 21.64 -17.18
CA LEU A 153 -11.24 20.77 -17.16
C LEU A 153 -9.98 21.62 -17.00
N LEU A 154 -9.24 21.39 -15.90
CA LEU A 154 -7.91 21.95 -15.72
C LEU A 154 -6.97 21.43 -16.83
N PRO A 155 -6.05 22.27 -17.34
CA PRO A 155 -5.10 21.88 -18.37
C PRO A 155 -4.25 20.70 -17.87
N ASN A 156 -4.29 19.61 -18.63
CA ASN A 156 -3.46 18.43 -18.40
C ASN A 156 -1.99 18.85 -18.35
N ALA A 157 -1.30 18.50 -17.26
CA ALA A 157 0.15 18.64 -17.17
C ALA A 157 0.78 17.87 -18.34
N VAL A 158 1.54 18.59 -19.15
CA VAL A 158 2.30 18.04 -20.28
C VAL A 158 3.34 17.09 -19.71
N VAL A 159 3.04 15.79 -19.71
CA VAL A 159 4.04 14.76 -19.48
C VAL A 159 4.78 14.59 -20.81
N ALA A 160 6.07 14.89 -20.81
CA ALA A 160 6.95 14.61 -21.95
C ALA A 160 6.86 13.11 -22.28
N THR A 161 6.14 12.77 -23.34
CA THR A 161 6.19 11.45 -23.94
C THR A 161 7.58 11.29 -24.53
N ALA A 162 8.47 10.63 -23.79
CA ALA A 162 9.67 10.07 -24.36
C ALA A 162 9.23 9.01 -25.39
N ASN A 163 9.08 9.42 -26.65
CA ASN A 163 9.02 8.53 -27.79
C ASN A 163 10.38 7.85 -27.91
N LEU A 164 10.62 6.86 -27.06
CA LEU A 164 11.68 5.89 -27.27
C LEU A 164 11.34 5.19 -28.59
N GLY A 165 12.13 5.46 -29.63
CA GLY A 165 12.02 4.78 -30.92
C GLY A 165 12.32 3.29 -30.76
N ILE A 166 11.34 2.53 -30.28
CA ILE A 166 11.46 1.08 -30.12
C ILE A 166 11.38 0.47 -31.53
N PRO A 167 12.41 -0.25 -31.99
CA PRO A 167 12.40 -0.86 -33.31
C PRO A 167 11.22 -1.84 -33.48
N ALA A 168 10.72 -2.00 -34.71
CA ALA A 168 9.49 -2.74 -35.04
C ALA A 168 9.53 -4.27 -34.79
N ARG A 169 10.60 -4.81 -34.20
CA ARG A 169 10.77 -6.24 -33.94
C ARG A 169 9.91 -6.68 -32.75
N GLU A 170 9.47 -7.93 -32.75
CA GLU A 170 8.76 -8.49 -31.59
C GLU A 170 9.70 -8.68 -30.40
N ASP A 171 9.13 -8.60 -29.18
CA ASP A 171 9.85 -8.91 -27.95
C ASP A 171 10.24 -10.40 -27.96
N ILE A 172 11.50 -10.69 -27.65
CA ILE A 172 11.94 -12.05 -27.38
C ILE A 172 11.29 -12.60 -26.09
N ASP A 173 11.22 -13.92 -25.94
CA ASP A 173 10.51 -14.58 -24.84
C ASP A 173 10.93 -14.09 -23.45
N ARG A 174 12.23 -13.87 -23.24
CA ARG A 174 12.74 -13.33 -21.97
C ARG A 174 12.15 -11.95 -21.65
N VAL A 175 12.03 -11.08 -22.65
CA VAL A 175 11.43 -9.75 -22.48
C VAL A 175 9.94 -9.85 -22.23
N LYS A 176 9.24 -10.79 -22.87
CA LYS A 176 7.81 -11.08 -22.60
C LYS A 176 7.60 -11.55 -21.16
N ILE A 177 8.44 -12.47 -20.66
CA ILE A 177 8.41 -12.96 -19.28
C ILE A 177 8.54 -11.81 -18.27
N TRP A 178 9.52 -10.93 -18.46
CA TRP A 178 9.69 -9.74 -17.61
C TRP A 178 8.48 -8.79 -17.71
N SER A 179 7.98 -8.57 -18.92
CA SER A 179 6.83 -7.70 -19.16
C SER A 179 5.56 -8.22 -18.48
N TYR A 180 5.24 -9.50 -18.61
CA TYR A 180 4.03 -10.10 -18.04
C TYR A 180 4.05 -10.09 -16.52
N THR A 181 5.18 -10.49 -15.91
CA THR A 181 5.28 -10.54 -14.45
C THR A 181 5.30 -9.15 -13.81
N PHE A 182 5.96 -8.18 -14.46
CA PHE A 182 5.93 -6.77 -14.04
C PHE A 182 4.53 -6.18 -14.16
N LEU A 183 3.89 -6.37 -15.31
CA LEU A 183 2.57 -5.80 -15.58
C LEU A 183 1.51 -6.39 -14.63
N ALA A 184 1.55 -7.70 -14.42
CA ALA A 184 0.68 -8.37 -13.47
C ALA A 184 0.86 -7.80 -12.06
N SER A 185 2.11 -7.66 -11.60
CA SER A 185 2.44 -7.03 -10.31
C SER A 185 1.96 -5.59 -10.21
N TYR A 186 2.08 -4.81 -11.28
CA TYR A 186 1.59 -3.43 -11.31
C TYR A 186 0.06 -3.37 -11.19
N LEU A 187 -0.66 -4.24 -11.89
CA LEU A 187 -2.12 -4.29 -11.86
C LEU A 187 -2.68 -4.79 -10.52
N MET A 188 -1.89 -5.50 -9.70
CA MET A 188 -2.29 -5.83 -8.32
C MET A 188 -2.68 -4.59 -7.51
N LYS A 189 -2.12 -3.42 -7.82
CA LYS A 189 -2.46 -2.14 -7.16
C LYS A 189 -3.96 -1.82 -7.21
N LEU A 190 -4.72 -2.38 -8.16
CA LEU A 190 -6.18 -2.23 -8.22
C LEU A 190 -6.90 -2.76 -6.97
N MET A 191 -6.29 -3.66 -6.20
CA MET A 191 -6.84 -4.13 -4.92
C MET A 191 -6.89 -3.02 -3.87
N VAL A 192 -5.96 -2.05 -3.92
CA VAL A 192 -5.81 -1.00 -2.88
C VAL A 192 -5.93 0.43 -3.43
N LYS A 193 -6.02 0.61 -4.74
CA LYS A 193 -6.21 1.90 -5.41
C LYS A 193 -7.48 1.90 -6.27
N SER A 194 -7.94 3.09 -6.66
CA SER A 194 -9.04 3.21 -7.62
C SER A 194 -8.56 2.87 -9.04
N PRO A 195 -9.45 2.37 -9.92
CA PRO A 195 -9.14 2.16 -11.33
C PRO A 195 -8.56 3.39 -12.02
N GLU A 196 -9.09 4.57 -11.75
CA GLU A 196 -8.64 5.84 -12.33
C GLU A 196 -7.19 6.16 -11.94
N ASN A 197 -6.83 5.92 -10.68
CA ASN A 197 -5.47 6.15 -10.19
C ASN A 197 -4.46 5.22 -10.85
N VAL A 198 -4.83 3.96 -11.07
CA VAL A 198 -3.96 2.98 -11.75
C VAL A 198 -3.83 3.32 -13.23
N VAL A 199 -4.93 3.62 -13.93
CA VAL A 199 -4.91 3.95 -15.36
C VAL A 199 -4.13 5.24 -15.64
N ARG A 200 -4.33 6.29 -14.81
CA ARG A 200 -3.56 7.54 -14.87
C ARG A 200 -2.06 7.31 -14.67
N GLY A 201 -1.68 6.27 -13.93
CA GLY A 201 -0.30 5.92 -13.65
C GLY A 201 0.41 5.10 -14.73
N LEU A 202 -0.26 4.72 -15.83
CA LEU A 202 0.29 3.80 -16.84
C LEU A 202 1.49 4.37 -17.59
N GLU A 203 1.51 5.66 -17.92
CA GLU A 203 2.65 6.26 -18.64
C GLU A 203 3.91 6.29 -17.77
N ASN A 204 3.77 6.66 -16.50
CA ASN A 204 4.87 6.56 -15.53
C ASN A 204 5.30 5.10 -15.31
N MET A 205 4.36 4.14 -15.36
CA MET A 205 4.67 2.71 -15.29
C MET A 205 5.55 2.26 -16.47
N LYS A 206 5.23 2.67 -17.71
CA LYS A 206 6.04 2.36 -18.89
C LYS A 206 7.46 2.90 -18.76
N ALA A 207 7.61 4.15 -18.32
CA ALA A 207 8.92 4.77 -18.08
C ALA A 207 9.71 4.02 -16.98
N ARG A 208 9.04 3.64 -15.88
CA ARG A 208 9.66 2.88 -14.78
C ARG A 208 10.07 1.48 -15.22
N TYR A 209 9.25 0.78 -15.99
CA TYR A 209 9.61 -0.52 -16.57
C TYR A 209 10.91 -0.40 -17.39
N ALA A 210 10.99 0.58 -18.28
CA ALA A 210 12.16 0.79 -19.12
C ALA A 210 13.43 1.04 -18.29
N SER A 211 13.32 1.72 -17.14
CA SER A 211 14.45 1.92 -16.23
C SER A 211 14.93 0.66 -15.51
N PHE A 212 14.07 -0.36 -15.37
CA PHE A 212 14.40 -1.63 -14.71
C PHE A 212 14.87 -2.70 -15.70
N TYR A 213 14.12 -2.91 -16.79
CA TYR A 213 14.31 -4.04 -17.72
C TYR A 213 14.73 -3.62 -19.13
N GLY A 214 14.78 -2.32 -19.41
CA GLY A 214 14.95 -1.80 -20.77
C GLY A 214 13.63 -1.72 -21.54
N PRO A 215 13.67 -1.24 -22.80
CA PRO A 215 12.48 -1.08 -23.62
C PRO A 215 11.81 -2.42 -23.92
N SER A 216 10.46 -2.43 -23.93
CA SER A 216 9.64 -3.57 -24.36
C SER A 216 8.48 -3.06 -25.20
N ARG A 217 8.22 -3.74 -26.32
CA ARG A 217 7.05 -3.47 -27.16
C ARG A 217 5.74 -3.85 -26.44
N THR A 218 5.74 -4.95 -25.69
CA THR A 218 4.61 -5.41 -24.88
C THR A 218 4.17 -4.31 -23.91
N ILE A 219 5.12 -3.71 -23.18
CA ILE A 219 4.83 -2.61 -22.24
C ILE A 219 4.48 -1.31 -22.95
N ALA A 220 5.21 -0.94 -24.01
CA ALA A 220 4.97 0.30 -24.73
C ALA A 220 3.56 0.38 -25.33
N ARG A 221 3.07 -0.73 -25.88
CA ARG A 221 1.74 -0.84 -26.50
C ARG A 221 0.63 -1.17 -25.52
N PHE A 222 0.96 -1.49 -24.27
CA PHE A 222 -0.05 -1.81 -23.28
C PHE A 222 -0.95 -0.60 -23.03
N SER A 223 -2.25 -0.84 -23.16
CA SER A 223 -3.31 0.12 -22.88
C SER A 223 -4.37 -0.58 -22.04
N PHE A 224 -4.83 0.10 -21.00
CA PHE A 224 -5.79 -0.47 -20.08
C PHE A 224 -6.91 0.52 -19.78
N PRO A 225 -8.00 0.49 -20.58
CA PRO A 225 -9.14 1.37 -20.38
C PRO A 225 -9.75 1.23 -18.97
N ILE A 226 -10.27 2.33 -18.42
CA ILE A 226 -10.87 2.37 -17.07
C ILE A 226 -11.93 1.27 -16.88
N ARG A 227 -12.77 1.02 -17.90
CA ARG A 227 -13.80 -0.03 -17.86
C ARG A 227 -13.22 -1.44 -17.61
N LYS A 228 -12.07 -1.75 -18.22
CA LYS A 228 -11.35 -3.01 -18.02
C LYS A 228 -10.69 -3.04 -16.64
N ALA A 229 -10.13 -1.93 -16.19
CA ALA A 229 -9.59 -1.81 -14.84
C ALA A 229 -10.66 -2.03 -13.75
N CYS A 230 -11.88 -1.53 -13.96
CA CYS A 230 -13.02 -1.82 -13.07
C CYS A 230 -13.38 -3.31 -13.05
N ALA A 231 -13.50 -3.96 -14.21
CA ALA A 231 -13.78 -5.39 -14.29
C ALA A 231 -12.67 -6.23 -13.64
N TYR A 232 -11.40 -5.90 -13.89
CA TYR A 232 -10.26 -6.61 -13.32
C TYR A 232 -10.16 -6.42 -11.81
N LYS A 233 -10.48 -5.22 -11.30
CA LYS A 233 -10.60 -4.99 -9.86
C LYS A 233 -11.68 -5.87 -9.24
N LYS A 234 -12.86 -5.99 -9.86
CA LYS A 234 -13.92 -6.90 -9.39
C LYS A 234 -13.43 -8.35 -9.38
N ALA A 235 -12.74 -8.79 -10.44
CA ALA A 235 -12.15 -10.12 -10.50
C ALA A 235 -11.13 -10.38 -9.39
N LEU A 236 -10.23 -9.43 -9.12
CA LEU A 236 -9.27 -9.52 -8.01
C LEU A 236 -9.97 -9.59 -6.64
N LEU A 237 -11.02 -8.80 -6.45
CA LEU A 237 -11.75 -8.76 -5.17
C LEU A 237 -12.75 -9.91 -4.99
N SER A 238 -13.07 -10.65 -6.05
CA SER A 238 -13.93 -11.85 -5.97
C SER A 238 -13.30 -12.98 -5.16
N GLN A 239 -11.98 -12.92 -4.93
CA GLN A 239 -11.21 -13.93 -4.20
C GLN A 239 -10.35 -13.24 -3.14
N SER A 240 -10.81 -13.22 -1.89
CA SER A 240 -10.13 -12.55 -0.77
C SER A 240 -8.67 -13.02 -0.59
N ASN A 241 -8.40 -14.29 -0.88
CA ASN A 241 -7.07 -14.88 -0.74
C ASN A 241 -6.03 -14.28 -1.69
N ILE A 242 -6.43 -13.62 -2.80
CA ILE A 242 -5.47 -12.96 -3.71
C ILE A 242 -4.71 -11.86 -2.96
N LEU A 243 -5.44 -10.96 -2.30
CA LEU A 243 -4.85 -9.85 -1.57
C LEU A 243 -3.97 -10.36 -0.42
N THR A 244 -4.48 -11.29 0.36
CA THR A 244 -3.77 -11.89 1.50
C THR A 244 -2.48 -12.57 1.05
N THR A 245 -2.54 -13.39 0.00
CA THR A 245 -1.35 -14.10 -0.52
C THR A 245 -0.30 -13.12 -1.02
N TYR A 246 -0.69 -12.12 -1.81
CA TYR A 246 0.24 -11.16 -2.38
C TYR A 246 0.90 -10.28 -1.30
N THR A 247 0.11 -9.79 -0.34
CA THR A 247 0.62 -8.95 0.76
C THR A 247 1.45 -9.75 1.76
N MET A 248 1.13 -11.02 2.01
CA MET A 248 1.96 -11.90 2.83
C MET A 248 3.33 -12.12 2.18
N ALA A 249 3.37 -12.34 0.85
CA ALA A 249 4.62 -12.46 0.12
C ALA A 249 5.47 -11.19 0.21
N LEU A 250 4.83 -10.01 0.07
CA LEU A 250 5.51 -8.72 0.24
C LEU A 250 6.07 -8.55 1.66
N ALA A 251 5.25 -8.85 2.68
CA ALA A 251 5.63 -8.70 4.08
C ALA A 251 6.81 -9.62 4.46
N HIS A 252 6.75 -10.89 4.05
CA HIS A 252 7.82 -11.86 4.30
C HIS A 252 9.10 -11.46 3.55
N THR A 253 8.98 -11.13 2.27
CA THR A 253 10.13 -10.69 1.45
C THR A 253 10.78 -9.44 2.03
N GLN A 254 9.99 -8.45 2.44
CA GLN A 254 10.49 -7.22 3.06
C GLN A 254 11.20 -7.49 4.39
N SER A 255 10.70 -8.46 5.16
CA SER A 255 11.21 -8.75 6.49
C SER A 255 12.51 -9.56 6.46
N TYR A 256 12.58 -10.60 5.63
CA TYR A 256 13.66 -11.59 5.70
C TYR A 256 14.57 -11.62 4.48
N VAL A 257 14.03 -11.37 3.28
CA VAL A 257 14.80 -11.56 2.03
C VAL A 257 15.41 -10.25 1.54
N ALA A 258 14.80 -9.12 1.90
CA ALA A 258 15.21 -7.82 1.40
C ALA A 258 16.68 -7.49 1.71
N ALA A 259 17.28 -8.01 2.79
CA ALA A 259 18.70 -7.77 3.08
C ALA A 259 19.63 -8.21 1.93
N GLU A 260 19.33 -9.35 1.31
CA GLU A 260 20.10 -9.99 0.23
C GLU A 260 19.85 -9.39 -1.15
N MET A 261 18.79 -8.57 -1.28
CA MET A 261 18.44 -7.91 -2.54
C MET A 261 19.30 -6.69 -2.82
N ASN A 262 19.65 -6.48 -4.08
CA ASN A 262 20.32 -5.26 -4.49
C ASN A 262 19.36 -4.06 -4.51
N VAL A 263 19.93 -2.86 -4.64
CA VAL A 263 19.20 -1.59 -4.62
C VAL A 263 18.13 -1.52 -5.71
N LYS A 264 18.40 -2.04 -6.91
CA LYS A 264 17.42 -2.00 -8.00
C LYS A 264 16.26 -2.97 -7.77
N GLU A 265 16.50 -4.17 -7.25
CA GLU A 265 15.47 -5.15 -6.86
C GLU A 265 14.56 -4.58 -5.75
N LYS A 266 15.18 -3.95 -4.74
CA LYS A 266 14.47 -3.22 -3.68
C LYS A 266 13.62 -2.09 -4.24
N GLY A 267 14.16 -1.32 -5.19
CA GLY A 267 13.45 -0.23 -5.85
C GLY A 267 12.25 -0.73 -6.66
N LEU A 268 12.39 -1.86 -7.35
CA LEU A 268 11.32 -2.51 -8.09
C LEU A 268 10.18 -2.98 -7.17
N LEU A 269 10.51 -3.72 -6.11
CA LEU A 269 9.51 -4.18 -5.13
C LEU A 269 8.87 -3.02 -4.38
N SER A 270 9.63 -1.97 -4.09
CA SER A 270 9.08 -0.75 -3.48
C SER A 270 8.05 -0.10 -4.39
N TYR A 271 8.35 0.02 -5.68
CA TYR A 271 7.45 0.61 -6.66
C TYR A 271 6.18 -0.22 -6.90
N LEU A 272 6.31 -1.54 -7.02
CA LEU A 272 5.20 -2.44 -7.36
C LEU A 272 4.36 -2.82 -6.13
N GLY A 273 5.01 -3.03 -4.99
CA GLY A 273 4.42 -3.66 -3.81
C GLY A 273 4.51 -2.82 -2.54
N TYR A 274 5.71 -2.53 -2.03
CA TYR A 274 5.83 -1.98 -0.66
C TYR A 274 5.12 -0.64 -0.50
N ILE A 275 5.36 0.34 -1.39
CA ILE A 275 4.70 1.65 -1.30
C ILE A 275 3.17 1.55 -1.45
N PRO A 276 2.61 0.84 -2.45
CA PRO A 276 1.16 0.80 -2.62
C PRO A 276 0.42 0.00 -1.55
N PHE A 277 1.02 -1.04 -0.98
CA PHE A 277 0.34 -1.97 -0.06
C PHE A 277 0.68 -1.77 1.42
N SER A 278 1.86 -1.23 1.75
CA SER A 278 2.19 -0.92 3.15
C SER A 278 1.21 0.10 3.70
N TYR A 279 0.80 -0.13 4.94
CA TYR A 279 -0.14 0.68 5.70
C TYR A 279 -1.51 0.84 5.04
N THR A 280 -1.89 -0.08 4.13
CA THR A 280 -3.24 -0.12 3.57
C THR A 280 -4.24 -0.26 4.71
N GLY A 281 -5.21 0.65 4.77
CA GLY A 281 -6.19 0.69 5.87
C GLY A 281 -5.72 1.45 7.12
N LEU A 282 -4.42 1.76 7.25
CA LEU A 282 -3.82 2.49 8.38
C LEU A 282 -3.48 3.94 8.00
N HIS A 283 -4.43 4.62 7.35
CA HIS A 283 -4.18 5.95 6.77
C HIS A 283 -3.78 7.00 7.82
N ALA A 284 -4.36 6.95 9.02
CA ALA A 284 -3.96 7.85 10.12
C ALA A 284 -2.47 7.71 10.48
N TYR A 285 -1.98 6.47 10.58
CA TYR A 285 -0.57 6.19 10.81
C TYR A 285 0.30 6.77 9.70
N SER A 286 -0.06 6.52 8.43
CA SER A 286 0.69 7.06 7.28
C SER A 286 0.73 8.60 7.27
N LEU A 287 -0.36 9.28 7.62
CA LEU A 287 -0.40 10.73 7.73
C LEU A 287 0.53 11.26 8.82
N ILE A 288 0.56 10.60 9.99
CA ILE A 288 1.44 10.96 11.10
C ILE A 288 2.90 10.78 10.73
N ILE A 289 3.27 9.65 10.12
CA ILE A 289 4.64 9.40 9.66
C ILE A 289 5.06 10.42 8.58
N ASN A 290 4.16 10.76 7.66
CA ASN A 290 4.43 11.81 6.66
C ASN A 290 4.61 13.19 7.31
N LEU A 291 3.80 13.51 8.32
CA LEU A 291 3.92 14.76 9.08
C LEU A 291 5.25 14.82 9.82
N LYS A 292 5.62 13.75 10.55
CA LYS A 292 6.92 13.58 11.20
C LYS A 292 8.07 13.81 10.22
N ASN A 293 8.02 13.17 9.06
CA ASN A 293 9.10 13.26 8.07
C ASN A 293 9.24 14.66 7.46
N ILE A 294 8.18 15.45 7.42
CA ILE A 294 8.24 16.81 6.86
C ILE A 294 8.55 17.88 7.92
N SER A 295 8.21 17.63 9.18
CA SER A 295 8.50 18.55 10.29
C SER A 295 9.85 18.28 10.94
N ASN A 296 10.47 17.13 10.70
CA ASN A 296 11.67 16.63 11.40
C ASN A 296 11.50 16.53 12.92
N VAL A 297 10.27 16.53 13.42
CA VAL A 297 9.98 16.40 14.85
C VAL A 297 9.99 14.94 15.28
N GLY A 298 10.45 14.68 16.51
CA GLY A 298 10.40 13.36 17.12
C GLY A 298 8.97 12.84 17.19
N LEU A 299 8.77 11.53 16.98
CA LEU A 299 7.42 10.98 16.93
C LEU A 299 6.70 11.10 18.29
N GLY A 300 7.43 10.95 19.41
CA GLY A 300 6.86 11.16 20.75
C GLY A 300 6.33 12.57 20.95
N GLU A 301 7.13 13.60 20.62
CA GLU A 301 6.70 15.01 20.69
C GLU A 301 5.47 15.27 19.81
N LEU A 302 5.45 14.72 18.58
CA LEU A 302 4.31 14.82 17.68
C LEU A 302 3.04 14.18 18.26
N LEU A 303 3.16 13.02 18.90
CA LEU A 303 2.03 12.35 19.56
C LEU A 303 1.52 13.15 20.76
N SER A 304 2.42 13.75 21.55
CA SER A 304 2.05 14.63 22.68
C SER A 304 1.30 15.87 22.20
N MET A 305 1.72 16.49 21.09
CA MET A 305 1.00 17.64 20.51
C MET A 305 -0.39 17.28 19.94
N LEU A 306 -0.59 16.04 19.51
CA LEU A 306 -1.87 15.54 18.99
C LEU A 306 -2.81 15.02 20.10
N HIS A 307 -2.32 14.90 21.32
CA HIS A 307 -3.04 14.23 22.40
C HIS A 307 -4.30 15.01 22.84
N CYS A 308 -5.46 14.41 22.57
CA CYS A 308 -6.76 14.81 23.09
C CYS A 308 -7.68 13.58 23.19
N ASN A 309 -8.72 13.63 24.03
CA ASN A 309 -9.53 12.45 24.36
C ASN A 309 -10.12 11.75 23.13
N ILE A 310 -10.61 12.52 22.15
CA ILE A 310 -11.20 11.96 20.93
C ILE A 310 -10.18 11.26 20.01
N MET A 311 -8.89 11.60 20.12
CA MET A 311 -7.81 11.01 19.33
C MET A 311 -7.02 9.94 20.10
N ARG A 312 -7.14 9.90 21.45
CA ARG A 312 -6.38 9.02 22.33
C ARG A 312 -6.39 7.55 21.88
N PRO A 313 -7.51 6.90 21.53
CA PRO A 313 -7.49 5.49 21.13
C PRO A 313 -6.56 5.22 19.95
N ALA A 314 -6.60 6.08 18.93
CA ALA A 314 -5.73 5.97 17.76
C ALA A 314 -4.26 6.27 18.12
N LEU A 315 -4.00 7.32 18.90
CA LEU A 315 -2.63 7.68 19.30
C LEU A 315 -1.96 6.58 20.14
N MET A 316 -2.70 5.91 21.02
CA MET A 316 -2.19 4.76 21.77
C MET A 316 -1.76 3.60 20.85
N LYS A 317 -2.47 3.37 19.74
CA LYS A 317 -2.05 2.38 18.74
C LYS A 317 -0.82 2.82 17.94
N VAL A 318 -0.71 4.11 17.61
CA VAL A 318 0.51 4.63 16.98
C VAL A 318 1.71 4.43 17.90
N HIS A 319 1.56 4.80 19.18
CA HIS A 319 2.59 4.59 20.20
C HIS A 319 3.05 3.12 20.23
N LYS A 320 2.10 2.19 20.38
CA LYS A 320 2.39 0.75 20.38
C LYS A 320 3.13 0.27 19.13
N ILE A 321 2.71 0.69 17.94
CA ILE A 321 3.39 0.32 16.69
C ILE A 321 4.87 0.76 16.74
N VAL A 322 5.12 1.98 17.19
CA VAL A 322 6.47 2.56 17.20
C VAL A 322 7.37 1.87 18.22
N THR A 323 6.85 1.59 19.42
CA THR A 323 7.64 1.00 20.50
C THR A 323 7.85 -0.49 20.32
N GLU A 324 6.85 -1.22 19.83
CA GLU A 324 6.86 -2.69 19.82
C GLU A 324 7.06 -3.31 18.43
N LEU A 325 6.68 -2.64 17.34
CA LEU A 325 6.57 -3.28 16.02
C LEU A 325 7.49 -2.67 14.95
N GLU A 326 7.79 -1.38 15.01
CA GLU A 326 8.76 -0.77 14.09
C GLU A 326 10.17 -1.30 14.35
N ARG A 327 10.95 -1.44 13.27
CA ARG A 327 12.40 -1.64 13.35
C ARG A 327 13.03 -0.39 13.93
N THR A 328 13.74 -0.54 15.03
CA THR A 328 14.53 0.51 15.68
C THR A 328 16.01 0.17 15.63
N VAL A 329 16.87 1.09 16.08
CA VAL A 329 18.30 0.80 16.27
C VAL A 329 18.49 -0.35 17.26
N ASP A 330 17.67 -0.38 18.33
CA ASP A 330 17.73 -1.40 19.38
C ASP A 330 17.13 -2.75 18.95
N HIS A 331 16.25 -2.72 17.94
CA HIS A 331 15.57 -3.90 17.43
C HIS A 331 15.56 -3.94 15.89
N PRO A 332 16.74 -4.12 15.25
CA PRO A 332 16.86 -4.09 13.79
C PRO A 332 16.18 -5.28 13.10
N ASP A 333 16.05 -6.40 13.81
CA ASP A 333 15.56 -7.68 13.28
C ASP A 333 14.04 -7.84 13.32
N ARG A 334 13.30 -6.87 13.87
CA ARG A 334 11.83 -6.93 13.94
C ARG A 334 11.23 -7.11 12.55
N PRO A 335 10.28 -8.03 12.35
CA PRO A 335 9.64 -8.16 11.06
C PRO A 335 8.68 -6.97 10.80
N THR A 336 8.31 -6.78 9.53
CA THR A 336 7.47 -5.66 9.09
C THR A 336 6.05 -6.09 8.72
N TYR A 337 5.59 -7.23 9.24
CA TYR A 337 4.25 -7.78 8.96
C TYR A 337 3.12 -6.83 9.35
N PHE A 338 3.26 -6.11 10.46
CA PHE A 338 2.24 -5.15 10.92
C PHE A 338 1.87 -4.11 9.85
N ARG A 339 2.78 -3.79 8.91
CA ARG A 339 2.49 -2.85 7.82
C ARG A 339 1.37 -3.33 6.90
N TYR A 340 1.10 -4.62 6.87
CA TYR A 340 0.14 -5.26 5.95
C TYR A 340 -1.06 -5.87 6.68
N CYS A 341 -1.04 -5.96 8.01
CA CYS A 341 -2.01 -6.72 8.81
C CYS A 341 -3.49 -6.35 8.56
N ALA A 342 -3.79 -5.08 8.31
CA ALA A 342 -5.15 -4.63 8.01
C ALA A 342 -5.72 -5.21 6.71
N THR A 343 -4.88 -5.76 5.83
CA THR A 343 -5.32 -6.51 4.63
C THR A 343 -5.62 -7.98 4.91
N TRP A 344 -5.17 -8.52 6.05
CA TRP A 344 -5.40 -9.91 6.45
C TRP A 344 -6.60 -10.07 7.37
N GLY A 345 -6.95 -9.01 8.11
CA GLY A 345 -8.10 -9.00 8.99
C GLY A 345 -8.59 -7.59 9.29
N ASP A 346 -9.91 -7.42 9.28
CA ASP A 346 -10.52 -6.11 9.52
C ASP A 346 -10.41 -5.62 10.97
N HIS A 347 -10.10 -6.53 11.88
CA HIS A 347 -9.94 -6.27 13.31
C HIS A 347 -8.57 -5.67 13.69
N TYR A 348 -7.56 -5.78 12.82
CA TYR A 348 -6.22 -5.26 13.11
C TYR A 348 -6.18 -3.74 13.06
N PHE A 349 -5.73 -3.13 14.17
CA PHE A 349 -5.60 -1.68 14.35
C PHE A 349 -6.83 -0.90 13.88
N LEU A 350 -8.02 -1.39 14.25
CA LEU A 350 -9.30 -0.81 13.85
C LEU A 350 -9.38 0.69 14.16
N SER A 351 -8.82 1.14 15.28
CA SER A 351 -8.81 2.54 15.70
C SER A 351 -7.93 3.46 14.83
N LEU A 352 -7.00 2.91 14.04
CA LEU A 352 -6.17 3.67 13.09
C LEU A 352 -6.80 3.78 11.69
N ARG A 353 -7.95 3.14 11.47
CA ARG A 353 -8.67 3.26 10.20
C ARG A 353 -9.31 4.62 10.09
N SER A 354 -9.24 5.22 8.90
CA SER A 354 -9.79 6.56 8.66
C SER A 354 -11.29 6.66 8.98
N SER A 355 -12.05 5.57 8.82
CA SER A 355 -13.47 5.48 9.20
C SER A 355 -13.73 5.50 10.72
N ARG A 356 -12.72 5.18 11.54
CA ARG A 356 -12.80 5.10 13.00
C ARG A 356 -12.12 6.28 13.71
N CYS A 357 -11.12 6.89 13.07
CA CYS A 357 -10.44 8.08 13.58
C CYS A 357 -10.49 9.29 12.61
N PRO A 358 -11.68 9.68 12.11
CA PRO A 358 -11.78 10.78 11.14
C PRO A 358 -11.27 12.12 11.71
N HIS A 359 -11.42 12.34 13.02
CA HIS A 359 -10.92 13.53 13.71
C HIS A 359 -9.39 13.65 13.60
N LEU A 360 -8.67 12.57 13.92
CA LEU A 360 -7.21 12.52 13.81
C LEU A 360 -6.75 12.70 12.36
N CYS A 361 -7.37 11.98 11.41
CA CYS A 361 -7.04 12.12 10.00
C CYS A 361 -7.21 13.56 9.51
N TYR A 362 -8.30 14.22 9.89
CA TYR A 362 -8.58 15.60 9.47
C TYR A 362 -7.56 16.58 10.03
N THR A 363 -7.30 16.54 11.35
CA THR A 363 -6.34 17.43 12.01
C THR A 363 -4.93 17.29 11.44
N VAL A 364 -4.44 16.05 11.28
CA VAL A 364 -3.09 15.79 10.73
C VAL A 364 -3.01 16.20 9.26
N ALA A 365 -4.05 15.96 8.46
CA ALA A 365 -4.11 16.39 7.06
C ALA A 365 -4.12 17.93 6.93
N CYS A 366 -4.86 18.63 7.78
CA CYS A 366 -4.81 20.10 7.86
C CYS A 366 -3.40 20.60 8.21
N ALA A 367 -2.75 20.01 9.22
CA ALA A 367 -1.39 20.39 9.61
C ALA A 367 -0.40 20.17 8.46
N TRP A 368 -0.47 19.01 7.81
CA TRP A 368 0.39 18.67 6.67
C TRP A 368 0.22 19.65 5.51
N LYS A 369 -1.03 19.97 5.13
CA LYS A 369 -1.33 20.93 4.05
C LYS A 369 -0.80 22.33 4.36
N THR A 370 -0.82 22.73 5.63
CA THR A 370 -0.28 24.01 6.08
C THR A 370 1.25 24.03 6.02
N ILE A 371 1.94 22.96 6.42
CA ILE A 371 3.41 22.90 6.39
C ILE A 371 3.93 22.78 4.94
N ALA A 372 3.23 22.02 4.10
CA ALA A 372 3.69 21.66 2.77
C ALA A 372 2.69 22.03 1.65
N PRO A 373 2.33 23.31 1.50
CA PRO A 373 1.28 23.73 0.56
C PRO A 373 1.65 23.46 -0.90
N ALA A 374 2.94 23.46 -1.24
CA ALA A 374 3.43 23.16 -2.58
C ALA A 374 3.39 21.65 -2.92
N ALA A 375 3.37 20.78 -1.91
CA ALA A 375 3.31 19.34 -2.11
C ALA A 375 1.87 18.96 -2.47
N ARG A 376 1.58 18.84 -3.77
CA ARG A 376 0.26 18.46 -4.32
C ARG A 376 -0.08 16.97 -4.04
N ASN A 377 -0.04 16.54 -2.79
CA ASN A 377 -0.42 15.19 -2.40
C ASN A 377 -1.92 15.14 -2.09
N GLU A 378 -2.71 14.66 -3.05
CA GLU A 378 -4.16 14.49 -2.88
C GLU A 378 -4.54 13.61 -1.67
N ASN A 379 -3.65 12.70 -1.26
CA ASN A 379 -3.89 11.80 -0.12
C ASN A 379 -3.71 12.46 1.25
N CYS A 380 -3.17 13.68 1.28
CA CYS A 380 -3.03 14.50 2.48
C CYS A 380 -4.01 15.69 2.48
N ASP A 381 -4.90 15.79 1.50
CA ASP A 381 -5.91 16.84 1.44
C ASP A 381 -7.12 16.43 2.30
N PRO A 382 -7.43 17.13 3.41
CA PRO A 382 -8.47 16.72 4.34
C PRO A 382 -9.85 16.53 3.70
N GLU A 383 -10.18 17.29 2.64
CA GLU A 383 -11.47 17.20 1.95
C GLU A 383 -11.56 16.04 0.95
N LYS A 384 -10.41 15.47 0.55
CA LYS A 384 -10.36 14.29 -0.35
C LYS A 384 -10.35 12.97 0.44
N ILE A 385 -10.28 13.02 1.76
CA ILE A 385 -10.37 11.83 2.61
C ILE A 385 -11.85 11.49 2.80
N MET A 386 -12.34 10.44 2.14
CA MET A 386 -13.76 10.07 2.17
C MET A 386 -14.35 9.98 3.60
N ALA A 387 -13.57 9.49 4.58
CA ALA A 387 -14.05 9.35 5.95
C ALA A 387 -14.29 10.69 6.68
N THR A 388 -13.58 11.75 6.32
CA THR A 388 -13.72 13.07 6.97
C THR A 388 -14.91 13.85 6.43
N THR A 389 -15.44 13.48 5.26
CA THR A 389 -16.63 14.12 4.67
C THR A 389 -17.88 13.99 5.56
N ARG A 390 -17.89 12.99 6.46
CA ARG A 390 -18.96 12.73 7.41
C ARG A 390 -18.90 13.62 8.67
N LEU A 391 -17.82 14.36 8.88
CA LEU A 391 -17.69 15.27 10.03
C LEU A 391 -18.61 16.48 9.84
N ALA A 392 -19.29 16.88 10.91
CA ALA A 392 -20.11 18.10 10.90
C ALA A 392 -19.25 19.36 10.72
N GLU A 393 -19.74 20.36 10.00
CA GLU A 393 -19.00 21.60 9.71
C GLU A 393 -18.49 22.36 10.96
N PRO A 394 -19.25 22.45 12.08
CA PRO A 394 -18.71 23.02 13.32
C PRO A 394 -17.46 22.27 13.82
N MET A 395 -17.47 20.93 13.75
CA MET A 395 -16.34 20.10 14.16
C MET A 395 -15.14 20.28 13.22
N LYS A 396 -15.38 20.31 11.90
CA LYS A 396 -14.32 20.59 10.92
C LYS A 396 -13.61 21.91 11.18
N ARG A 397 -14.36 22.99 11.50
CA ARG A 397 -13.77 24.29 11.85
C ARG A 397 -12.85 24.20 13.06
N THR A 398 -13.27 23.52 14.13
CA THR A 398 -12.44 23.30 15.33
C THR A 398 -11.19 22.47 15.01
N LEU A 399 -11.33 21.35 14.31
CA LEU A 399 -10.21 20.47 13.97
C LEU A 399 -9.22 21.12 12.98
N LYS A 400 -9.73 21.94 12.04
CA LYS A 400 -8.90 22.74 11.13
C LYS A 400 -8.05 23.72 11.91
N ARG A 401 -8.65 24.44 12.86
CA ARG A 401 -7.91 25.37 13.73
C ARG A 401 -6.86 24.65 14.56
N ALA A 402 -7.18 23.48 15.12
CA ALA A 402 -6.21 22.64 15.83
C ALA A 402 -5.05 22.21 14.90
N GLY A 403 -5.33 21.83 13.65
CA GLY A 403 -4.31 21.48 12.67
C GLY A 403 -3.42 22.66 12.26
N GLU A 404 -3.98 23.87 12.16
CA GLU A 404 -3.21 25.09 11.92
C GLU A 404 -2.27 25.42 13.08
N LEU A 405 -2.76 25.35 14.32
CA LEU A 405 -1.94 25.54 15.52
C LEU A 405 -0.82 24.50 15.62
N LEU A 406 -1.12 23.23 15.31
CA LEU A 406 -0.11 22.18 15.23
C LEU A 406 0.96 22.52 14.19
N ALA A 407 0.56 22.96 12.99
CA ALA A 407 1.50 23.36 11.96
C ALA A 407 2.37 24.56 12.35
N GLU A 408 1.80 25.55 13.05
CA GLU A 408 2.54 26.69 13.60
C GLU A 408 3.62 26.23 14.59
N SER A 409 3.27 25.31 15.51
CA SER A 409 4.24 24.71 16.44
C SER A 409 5.33 23.93 15.71
N LEU A 410 4.97 23.11 14.72
CA LEU A 410 5.92 22.29 13.95
C LEU A 410 6.88 23.14 13.10
N ARG A 411 6.44 24.28 12.56
CA ARG A 411 7.30 25.17 11.75
C ARG A 411 8.47 25.75 12.55
N LYS A 412 8.34 25.93 13.87
CA LYS A 412 9.42 26.42 14.73
C LYS A 412 10.63 25.48 14.76
N ASN A 413 10.43 24.21 14.41
CA ASN A 413 11.47 23.17 14.37
C ASN A 413 12.06 22.95 12.96
N ILE A 414 11.53 23.64 11.93
CA ILE A 414 12.01 23.53 10.54
C ILE A 414 13.06 24.61 10.21
N SER A 415 13.08 25.71 10.98
CA SER A 415 14.11 26.76 10.93
C SER A 415 15.37 26.35 11.68
#